data_AF-A0A7J6H104-F1
#
_entry.id   AF-A0A7J6H104-F1
#
_cell.length_a   1.000
_cell.length_b   1.000
_cell.length_c   1.000
_cell.angle_alpha   90.00
_cell.angle_beta   90.00
_cell.angle_gamma   90.00
#
_symmetry.space_group_name_H-M   'P 1'
#
loop_
_entity.id
_entity.type
_entity.pdbx_description
1 polymer ?
#
loop_
_entity_poly.entity_id
_entity_poly.type
_entity_poly.pdbx_seq_one_letter_code
_entity_poly.pdbx_strand_id
1 'polypeptide(L)'
;MYAVSVLLPSLATTRIKRSHPQAPVRAMRAVVQRVASASVEVEGCTVSQIGPGLLVLVGIHDSDSESDAEYICRKVLNMRLFPNEDTGRGWDLNVMQRKYEILLVSQFTLYGFLKGNKPDFHVAMAPQKAEPFYASLVDRFKKSYNPDVIKDGIFGTKMKVSLVNDGPVTMQLDSQLPK
;
A
#
# COMPACT_ATOMS: atom_id res chain seq x y z
N MET A 1 -72.10 -15.37 6.96
CA MET A 1 -71.55 -15.59 8.31
C MET A 1 -70.59 -16.78 8.21
N TYR A 2 -69.31 -16.53 7.93
CA TYR A 2 -68.18 -17.44 8.19
C TYR A 2 -66.92 -16.56 8.23
N ALA A 3 -66.43 -16.32 9.43
CA ALA A 3 -65.16 -15.64 9.68
C ALA A 3 -64.04 -16.67 9.59
N VAL A 4 -63.03 -16.42 8.76
CA VAL A 4 -61.75 -17.13 8.81
C VAL A 4 -60.68 -16.10 9.11
N SER A 5 -60.26 -16.11 10.37
CA SER A 5 -59.14 -15.33 10.91
C SER A 5 -57.85 -15.84 10.27
N VAL A 6 -57.15 -14.99 9.51
CA VAL A 6 -55.78 -15.24 9.08
C VAL A 6 -54.89 -14.33 9.91
N LEU A 7 -54.25 -14.92 10.92
CA LEU A 7 -53.21 -14.30 11.73
C LEU A 7 -52.00 -13.97 10.84
N LEU A 8 -51.78 -12.68 10.57
CA LEU A 8 -50.53 -12.18 9.99
C LEU A 8 -49.44 -12.26 11.08
N PRO A 9 -48.29 -12.92 10.82
CA PRO A 9 -47.15 -12.82 11.72
C PRO A 9 -46.58 -11.40 11.65
N SER A 10 -46.40 -10.79 12.83
CA SER A 10 -45.66 -9.55 13.00
C SER A 10 -44.29 -9.65 12.31
N LEU A 11 -44.06 -8.82 11.28
CA LEU A 11 -42.74 -8.60 10.69
C LEU A 11 -41.83 -7.99 11.75
N ALA A 12 -41.09 -8.84 12.45
CA ALA A 12 -39.96 -8.41 13.25
C ALA A 12 -38.94 -7.79 12.28
N THR A 13 -38.79 -6.48 12.34
CA THR A 13 -37.77 -5.74 11.61
C THR A 13 -36.41 -6.23 12.09
N THR A 14 -35.81 -7.20 11.39
CA THR A 14 -34.46 -7.65 11.64
C THR A 14 -33.53 -6.47 11.35
N ARG A 15 -33.12 -5.74 12.39
CA ARG A 15 -32.04 -4.75 12.29
C ARG A 15 -30.83 -5.47 11.72
N ILE A 16 -30.52 -5.19 10.45
CA ILE A 16 -29.21 -5.49 9.87
C ILE A 16 -28.19 -4.85 10.81
N LYS A 17 -27.44 -5.66 11.56
CA LYS A 17 -26.29 -5.18 12.33
C LYS A 17 -25.38 -4.50 11.31
N ARG A 18 -25.31 -3.17 11.36
CA ARG A 18 -24.30 -2.40 10.63
C ARG A 18 -22.96 -3.06 10.96
N SER A 19 -22.30 -3.58 9.93
CA SER A 19 -20.94 -4.11 10.04
C SER A 19 -20.10 -3.07 10.76
N HIS A 20 -19.32 -3.52 11.74
CA HIS A 20 -18.42 -2.65 12.49
C HIS A 20 -17.62 -1.77 11.51
N PRO A 21 -17.38 -0.49 11.81
CA PRO A 21 -16.36 0.25 11.08
C PRO A 21 -15.08 -0.60 11.19
N GLN A 22 -14.45 -0.91 10.04
CA GLN A 22 -13.17 -1.61 10.07
C GLN A 22 -12.28 -0.88 11.06
N ALA A 23 -11.70 -1.62 12.01
CA ALA A 23 -10.86 -1.04 13.04
C ALA A 23 -9.81 -0.14 12.36
N PRO A 24 -9.56 1.08 12.89
CA PRO A 24 -8.58 1.97 12.29
C PRO A 24 -7.25 1.23 12.21
N VAL A 25 -6.63 1.26 11.02
CA VAL A 25 -5.40 0.49 10.79
C VAL A 25 -4.26 1.17 11.51
N ARG A 26 -3.65 0.44 12.44
CA ARG A 26 -2.61 0.92 13.36
C ARG A 26 -1.21 0.46 12.93
N ALA A 27 -0.95 0.49 11.63
CA ALA A 27 0.21 -0.15 11.05
C ALA A 27 0.73 0.62 9.84
N MET A 28 2.02 0.46 9.56
CA MET A 28 2.62 0.87 8.30
C MET A 28 1.92 0.16 7.16
N ARG A 29 1.58 0.92 6.11
CA ARG A 29 0.88 0.37 4.95
C ARG A 29 1.72 0.53 3.70
N ALA A 30 1.70 -0.47 2.85
CA ALA A 30 2.23 -0.36 1.50
C ALA A 30 1.23 -0.85 0.46
N VAL A 31 1.06 -0.08 -0.60
CA VAL A 31 0.43 -0.55 -1.84
C VAL A 31 1.56 -0.80 -2.84
N VAL A 32 1.76 -2.07 -3.17
CA VAL A 32 2.83 -2.54 -4.05
C VAL A 32 2.23 -2.90 -5.40
N GLN A 33 2.71 -2.28 -6.47
CA GLN A 33 2.24 -2.51 -7.82
C GLN A 33 3.38 -3.01 -8.68
N ARG A 34 3.14 -4.11 -9.40
CA ARG A 34 4.09 -4.58 -10.42
C ARG A 34 4.00 -3.65 -11.62
N VAL A 35 5.13 -3.17 -12.09
CA VAL A 35 5.18 -2.18 -13.18
C VAL A 35 6.18 -2.60 -14.26
N ALA A 36 5.83 -2.32 -15.50
CA ALA A 36 6.78 -2.36 -16.62
C ALA A 36 7.66 -1.09 -16.62
N SER A 37 7.14 0.02 -16.11
CA SER A 37 7.87 1.26 -15.81
C SER A 37 7.07 2.14 -14.86
N ALA A 38 7.75 2.99 -14.12
CA ALA A 38 7.13 4.04 -13.31
C ALA A 38 8.05 5.26 -13.18
N SER A 39 7.47 6.44 -12.99
CA SER A 39 8.22 7.68 -12.83
C SER A 39 7.52 8.68 -11.92
N VAL A 40 8.32 9.59 -11.37
CA VAL A 40 7.87 10.72 -10.56
C VAL A 40 8.30 12.01 -11.26
N GLU A 41 7.34 12.92 -11.41
CA GLU A 41 7.54 14.27 -11.90
C GLU A 41 7.18 15.30 -10.82
N VAL A 42 8.02 16.32 -10.70
CA VAL A 42 7.78 17.52 -9.88
C VAL A 42 7.94 18.74 -10.78
N GLU A 43 6.93 19.61 -10.81
CA GLU A 43 6.94 20.85 -11.60
C GLU A 43 7.29 20.66 -13.09
N GLY A 44 6.88 19.55 -13.71
CA GLY A 44 7.18 19.27 -15.13
C GLY A 44 8.49 18.52 -15.36
N CYS A 45 9.31 18.33 -14.32
CA CYS A 45 10.61 17.68 -14.41
C CYS A 45 10.56 16.27 -13.82
N THR A 46 11.00 15.26 -14.59
CA THR A 46 11.18 13.90 -14.06
C THR A 46 12.33 13.88 -13.06
N VAL A 47 12.01 13.60 -11.79
CA VAL A 47 12.99 13.54 -10.70
C VAL A 47 13.46 12.11 -10.42
N SER A 48 12.67 11.12 -10.84
CA SER A 48 12.91 9.71 -10.57
C SER A 48 12.18 8.82 -11.56
N GLN A 49 12.79 7.73 -11.98
CA GLN A 49 12.19 6.76 -12.90
C GLN A 49 12.80 5.37 -12.71
N ILE A 50 11.99 4.35 -13.01
CA ILE A 50 12.36 2.95 -13.06
C ILE A 50 11.80 2.29 -14.31
N GLY A 51 12.50 1.28 -14.81
CA GLY A 51 12.01 0.29 -15.75
C GLY A 51 11.17 -0.80 -15.06
N PRO A 52 11.28 -2.08 -15.48
CA PRO A 52 10.54 -3.17 -14.88
C PRO A 52 10.84 -3.31 -13.38
N GLY A 53 9.79 -3.49 -12.58
CA GLY A 53 9.95 -3.55 -11.14
C GLY A 53 8.70 -3.33 -10.33
N LEU A 54 8.84 -2.64 -9.20
CA LEU A 54 7.76 -2.36 -8.26
C LEU A 54 7.64 -0.85 -8.00
N LEU A 55 6.43 -0.30 -8.18
CA LEU A 55 6.04 0.97 -7.56
C LEU A 55 5.44 0.67 -6.18
N VAL A 56 5.93 1.34 -5.15
CA VAL A 56 5.52 1.10 -3.77
C VAL A 56 5.09 2.42 -3.13
N LEU A 57 3.78 2.58 -2.95
CA LEU A 57 3.22 3.68 -2.17
C LEU A 57 3.30 3.30 -0.70
N VAL A 58 3.97 4.10 0.13
CA VAL A 58 4.20 3.80 1.55
C VAL A 58 3.50 4.83 2.44
N GLY A 59 2.60 4.36 3.28
CA GLY A 59 2.02 5.12 4.39
C GLY A 59 2.74 4.77 5.69
N ILE A 60 3.06 5.79 6.48
CA ILE A 60 3.62 5.65 7.83
C ILE A 60 2.58 6.13 8.84
N HIS A 61 2.20 5.26 9.77
CA HIS A 61 1.24 5.48 10.85
C HIS A 61 1.95 6.17 12.03
N ASP A 62 1.22 6.95 12.83
CA ASP A 62 1.80 7.72 13.94
C ASP A 62 2.54 6.88 15.00
N SER A 63 2.11 5.63 15.16
CA SER A 63 2.65 4.64 16.09
C SER A 63 3.69 3.69 15.46
N ASP A 64 4.05 3.88 14.20
CA ASP A 64 5.01 2.99 13.54
C ASP A 64 6.40 3.09 14.17
N SER A 65 7.07 1.94 14.18
CA SER A 65 8.41 1.74 14.71
C SER A 65 9.34 1.20 13.63
N GLU A 66 10.63 1.14 13.93
CA GLU A 66 11.62 0.57 13.01
C GLU A 66 11.31 -0.90 12.65
N SER A 67 10.63 -1.63 13.54
CA SER A 67 10.22 -3.02 13.28
C SER A 67 9.17 -3.14 12.17
N ASP A 68 8.29 -2.12 12.04
CA ASP A 68 7.30 -2.03 10.99
C ASP A 68 7.98 -1.77 9.63
N ALA A 69 8.97 -0.85 9.62
CA ALA A 69 9.81 -0.57 8.46
C ALA A 69 10.57 -1.81 7.98
N GLU A 70 11.15 -2.56 8.92
CA GLU A 70 11.85 -3.81 8.65
C GLU A 70 10.93 -4.87 8.04
N TYR A 71 9.73 -5.01 8.58
CA TYR A 71 8.72 -5.92 8.03
C TYR A 71 8.36 -5.56 6.59
N ILE A 72 8.01 -4.29 6.33
CA ILE A 72 7.61 -3.83 4.99
C ILE A 72 8.75 -4.02 3.99
N CYS A 73 9.97 -3.58 4.32
CA CYS A 73 11.14 -3.77 3.47
C CYS A 73 11.33 -5.25 3.10
N ARG A 74 11.38 -6.12 4.11
CA ARG A 74 11.57 -7.56 3.90
C ARG A 74 10.44 -8.16 3.05
N LYS A 75 9.18 -7.79 3.28
CA LYS A 75 8.04 -8.31 2.51
C LYS A 75 8.11 -7.85 1.07
N VAL A 76 8.30 -6.56 0.80
CA VAL A 76 8.40 -6.01 -0.56
C VAL A 76 9.51 -6.70 -1.35
N LEU A 77 10.70 -6.85 -0.76
CA LEU A 77 11.84 -7.45 -1.45
C LEU A 77 11.66 -8.95 -1.75
N ASN A 78 10.93 -9.68 -0.90
CA ASN A 78 10.84 -11.13 -0.99
C ASN A 78 9.52 -11.66 -1.58
N MET A 79 8.51 -10.82 -1.81
CA MET A 79 7.27 -11.25 -2.46
C MET A 79 7.55 -11.76 -3.87
N ARG A 80 7.01 -12.94 -4.18
CA ARG A 80 7.18 -13.62 -5.46
C ARG A 80 6.11 -13.15 -6.45
N LEU A 81 6.29 -11.96 -7.02
CA LEU A 81 5.30 -11.31 -7.89
C LEU A 81 5.58 -11.49 -9.39
N PHE A 82 6.71 -12.10 -9.74
CA PHE A 82 7.15 -12.24 -11.13
C PHE A 82 7.11 -13.70 -11.57
N PRO A 83 6.72 -13.95 -12.83
CA PRO A 83 6.75 -15.29 -13.39
C PRO A 83 8.20 -15.76 -13.56
N ASN A 84 8.37 -17.07 -13.52
CA ASN A 84 9.60 -17.74 -13.90
C ASN A 84 9.40 -18.37 -15.28
N GLU A 85 9.97 -17.77 -16.31
CA GLU A 85 9.84 -18.20 -17.70
C GLU A 85 10.43 -19.61 -17.92
N ASP A 86 11.51 -19.97 -17.21
CA ASP A 86 12.16 -21.28 -17.33
C ASP A 86 11.30 -22.42 -16.77
N THR A 87 10.50 -22.15 -15.73
CA THR A 87 9.66 -23.17 -15.07
C THR A 87 8.17 -23.05 -15.39
N GLY A 88 7.75 -21.97 -16.06
CA GLY A 88 6.35 -21.65 -16.34
C GLY A 88 5.52 -21.22 -15.12
N ARG A 89 6.10 -21.07 -13.92
CA ARG A 89 5.37 -20.71 -12.69
C ARG A 89 5.10 -19.21 -12.61
N GLY A 90 3.85 -18.80 -12.40
CA GLY A 90 3.44 -17.39 -12.41
C GLY A 90 3.78 -16.55 -11.15
N TRP A 91 3.99 -17.19 -10.00
CA TRP A 91 4.24 -16.53 -8.69
C TRP A 91 5.50 -17.09 -8.04
N ASP A 92 6.66 -16.86 -8.66
CA ASP A 92 7.87 -17.62 -8.30
C ASP A 92 9.09 -16.76 -7.98
N LEU A 93 9.31 -15.69 -8.75
CA LEU A 93 10.47 -14.83 -8.57
C LEU A 93 10.08 -13.54 -7.87
N ASN A 94 10.97 -13.08 -6.98
CA ASN A 94 10.88 -11.75 -6.38
C ASN A 94 11.66 -10.71 -7.19
N VAL A 95 11.51 -9.44 -6.83
CA VAL A 95 12.14 -8.31 -7.53
C VAL A 95 13.67 -8.43 -7.57
N MET A 96 14.28 -8.93 -6.49
CA MET A 96 15.72 -9.09 -6.39
C MET A 96 16.24 -10.16 -7.35
N GLN A 97 15.55 -11.30 -7.45
CA GLN A 97 15.90 -12.40 -8.36
C GLN A 97 15.80 -11.98 -9.83
N ARG A 98 14.85 -11.09 -10.17
CA ARG A 98 14.74 -10.50 -11.52
C ARG A 98 15.75 -9.38 -11.78
N LYS A 99 16.48 -8.92 -10.76
CA LYS A 99 17.35 -7.74 -10.83
C LYS A 99 16.60 -6.47 -11.26
N TYR A 100 15.36 -6.35 -10.80
CA TYR A 100 14.45 -5.26 -11.15
C TYR A 100 14.49 -4.12 -10.15
N GLU A 101 13.90 -3.00 -10.52
CA GLU A 101 13.98 -1.75 -9.76
C GLU A 101 12.79 -1.56 -8.81
N ILE A 102 12.94 -0.66 -7.84
CA ILE A 102 11.87 -0.29 -6.92
C ILE A 102 11.79 1.23 -6.83
N LEU A 103 10.60 1.77 -7.00
CA LEU A 103 10.29 3.19 -6.79
C LEU A 103 9.42 3.34 -5.55
N LEU A 104 9.97 3.91 -4.49
CA LEU A 104 9.28 4.23 -3.25
C LEU A 104 8.66 5.63 -3.32
N VAL A 105 7.39 5.77 -2.92
CA VAL A 105 6.71 7.06 -2.85
C VAL A 105 5.95 7.16 -1.54
N SER A 106 6.23 8.19 -0.74
CA SER A 106 5.48 8.48 0.49
C SER A 106 4.02 8.82 0.18
N GLN A 107 3.06 8.14 0.82
CA GLN A 107 1.63 8.24 0.55
C GLN A 107 0.81 8.17 1.84
N PHE A 108 0.72 9.28 2.58
CA PHE A 108 -0.07 9.35 3.83
C PHE A 108 -1.57 9.10 3.63
N THR A 109 -2.09 9.28 2.41
CA THR A 109 -3.51 9.08 2.12
C THR A 109 -3.95 7.61 2.16
N LEU A 110 -3.02 6.65 2.29
CA LEU A 110 -3.35 5.24 2.55
C LEU A 110 -4.10 5.04 3.88
N TYR A 111 -4.08 6.05 4.74
CA TYR A 111 -4.86 6.11 5.98
C TYR A 111 -6.19 6.86 5.86
N GLY A 112 -6.56 7.27 4.65
CA GLY A 112 -7.79 8.00 4.40
C GLY A 112 -9.01 7.19 4.80
N PHE A 113 -9.82 7.73 5.71
CA PHE A 113 -11.18 7.27 5.95
C PHE A 113 -12.14 8.46 5.78
N LEU A 114 -13.39 8.20 5.44
CA LEU A 114 -14.35 9.24 5.11
C LEU A 114 -15.23 9.59 6.31
N LYS A 115 -15.22 10.88 6.69
CA LYS A 115 -16.26 11.48 7.55
C LYS A 115 -17.28 12.14 6.62
N GLY A 116 -18.34 11.41 6.29
CA GLY A 116 -19.22 11.77 5.17
C GLY A 116 -18.47 11.54 3.84
N ASN A 117 -18.24 12.62 3.07
CA ASN A 117 -17.43 12.58 1.84
C ASN A 117 -16.04 13.22 2.01
N LYS A 118 -15.73 13.77 3.20
CA LYS A 118 -14.46 14.41 3.48
C LYS A 118 -13.46 13.35 3.97
N PRO A 119 -12.28 13.20 3.33
CA PRO A 119 -11.25 12.33 3.84
C PRO A 119 -10.59 12.91 5.09
N ASP A 120 -10.25 12.02 6.02
CA ASP A 120 -9.54 12.30 7.26
C ASP A 120 -8.33 11.37 7.34
N PHE A 121 -7.20 11.92 7.77
CA PHE A 121 -5.89 11.27 7.78
C PHE A 121 -5.20 11.38 9.15
N HIS A 122 -5.95 11.63 10.23
CA HIS A 122 -5.38 11.95 11.55
C HIS A 122 -4.46 10.88 12.14
N VAL A 123 -4.51 9.64 11.63
CA VAL A 123 -3.68 8.51 12.09
C VAL A 123 -2.33 8.43 11.37
N ALA A 124 -2.13 9.21 10.31
CA ALA A 124 -0.84 9.28 9.62
C ALA A 124 0.20 9.99 10.50
N MET A 125 1.45 9.54 10.43
CA MET A 125 2.55 10.20 11.13
C MET A 125 2.70 11.66 10.65
N ALA A 126 2.88 12.58 11.59
CA ALA A 126 3.07 14.00 11.27
C ALA A 126 4.32 14.23 10.38
N PRO A 127 4.30 15.18 9.42
CA PRO A 127 5.37 15.35 8.44
C PRO A 127 6.78 15.45 9.02
N GLN A 128 6.95 16.18 10.14
CA GLN A 128 8.25 16.39 10.79
C GLN A 128 8.88 15.10 11.33
N LYS A 129 8.05 14.11 11.69
CA LYS A 129 8.51 12.78 12.09
C LYS A 129 8.58 11.83 10.90
N ALA A 130 7.63 11.94 9.98
CA ALA A 130 7.51 11.05 8.83
C ALA A 130 8.64 11.24 7.81
N GLU A 131 9.17 12.44 7.63
CA GLU A 131 10.28 12.73 6.71
C GLU A 131 11.56 11.95 7.06
N PRO A 132 12.14 12.09 8.27
CA PRO A 132 13.32 11.31 8.65
C PRO A 132 13.04 9.81 8.73
N PHE A 133 11.81 9.42 9.12
CA PHE A 133 11.41 8.02 9.15
C PHE A 133 11.40 7.42 7.74
N TYR A 134 10.78 8.11 6.78
CA TYR A 134 10.74 7.68 5.38
C TYR A 134 12.15 7.59 4.77
N ALA A 135 13.02 8.56 5.07
CA ALA A 135 14.42 8.51 4.63
C ALA A 135 15.15 7.27 5.18
N SER A 136 14.95 6.93 6.47
CA SER A 136 15.46 5.70 7.09
C SER A 136 14.94 4.45 6.38
N LEU A 137 13.65 4.42 6.03
CA LEU A 137 13.06 3.31 5.28
C LEU A 137 13.70 3.16 3.89
N VAL A 138 13.89 4.24 3.14
CA VAL A 138 14.55 4.20 1.82
C VAL A 138 15.98 3.68 1.95
N ASP A 139 16.74 4.16 2.93
CA ASP A 139 18.11 3.68 3.21
C ASP A 139 18.13 2.18 3.56
N ARG A 140 17.13 1.71 4.31
CA ARG A 140 16.95 0.28 4.61
C ARG A 140 16.73 -0.56 3.35
N PHE A 141 15.94 -0.09 2.38
CA PHE A 141 15.80 -0.76 1.08
C PHE A 141 17.13 -0.80 0.32
N LYS A 142 17.86 0.33 0.27
CA LYS A 142 19.18 0.44 -0.38
C LYS A 142 20.18 -0.57 0.21
N LYS A 143 20.26 -0.66 1.54
CA LYS A 143 21.14 -1.60 2.26
C LYS A 143 20.76 -3.06 2.08
N SER A 144 19.47 -3.36 1.96
CA SER A 144 18.97 -4.75 1.90
C SER A 144 19.00 -5.34 0.49
N TYR A 145 19.20 -4.52 -0.54
CA TYR A 145 19.16 -4.97 -1.94
C TYR A 145 20.34 -4.45 -2.77
N ASN A 146 20.16 -3.37 -3.52
CA ASN A 146 21.21 -2.68 -4.25
C ASN A 146 20.82 -1.18 -4.32
N PRO A 147 21.67 -0.25 -3.82
CA PRO A 147 21.34 1.17 -3.82
C PRO A 147 20.99 1.76 -5.19
N ASP A 148 21.56 1.24 -6.27
CA ASP A 148 21.40 1.80 -7.61
C ASP A 148 20.00 1.60 -8.19
N VAL A 149 19.32 0.53 -7.77
CA VAL A 149 17.99 0.12 -8.27
C VAL A 149 16.85 0.53 -7.33
N ILE A 150 17.18 1.15 -6.19
CA ILE A 150 16.20 1.74 -5.27
C ILE A 150 16.09 3.23 -5.55
N LYS A 151 14.94 3.63 -6.06
CA LYS A 151 14.58 5.01 -6.36
C LYS A 151 13.48 5.48 -5.41
N ASP A 152 13.40 6.78 -5.21
CA ASP A 152 12.35 7.43 -4.42
C ASP A 152 11.80 8.68 -5.10
N GLY A 153 10.63 9.12 -4.65
CA GLY A 153 10.10 10.46 -4.95
C GLY A 153 10.65 11.53 -4.01
N ILE A 154 10.11 12.75 -4.10
CA ILE A 154 10.46 13.84 -3.18
C ILE A 154 9.40 13.92 -2.07
N PHE A 155 9.81 13.66 -0.83
CA PHE A 155 8.92 13.70 0.33
C PHE A 155 8.24 15.08 0.46
N GLY A 156 6.98 15.09 0.90
CA GLY A 156 6.23 16.32 1.19
C GLY A 156 5.87 17.18 -0.03
N THR A 157 6.25 16.77 -1.24
CA THR A 157 6.03 17.53 -2.47
C THR A 157 4.86 16.99 -3.27
N LYS A 158 4.14 17.87 -3.96
CA LYS A 158 3.10 17.44 -4.92
C LYS A 158 3.77 16.81 -6.14
N MET A 159 3.63 15.50 -6.26
CA MET A 159 4.21 14.71 -7.34
C MET A 159 3.13 14.30 -8.35
N LYS A 160 3.51 14.15 -9.61
CA LYS A 160 2.77 13.30 -10.56
C LYS A 160 3.50 11.97 -10.65
N VAL A 161 2.80 10.89 -10.33
CA VAL A 161 3.33 9.53 -10.43
C VAL A 161 2.72 8.87 -11.64
N SER A 162 3.55 8.49 -12.61
CA SER A 162 3.13 7.72 -13.79
C SER A 162 3.54 6.27 -13.60
N LEU A 163 2.69 5.33 -14.01
CA LEU A 163 3.04 3.92 -14.04
C LEU A 163 2.39 3.20 -15.22
N VAL A 164 3.08 2.18 -15.70
CA VAL A 164 2.51 1.15 -16.59
C VAL A 164 2.41 -0.13 -15.79
N ASN A 165 1.21 -0.43 -15.28
CA ASN A 165 0.99 -1.61 -14.45
C ASN A 165 1.12 -2.88 -15.31
N ASP A 166 1.91 -3.84 -14.82
CA ASP A 166 2.16 -5.12 -15.49
C ASP A 166 1.32 -6.22 -14.82
N GLY A 167 0.27 -6.66 -15.50
CA GLY A 167 -0.65 -7.72 -15.04
C GLY A 167 -2.13 -7.38 -15.27
N PRO A 168 -2.73 -6.44 -14.51
CA PRO A 168 -2.14 -5.73 -13.39
C PRO A 168 -2.03 -6.58 -12.11
N VAL A 169 -0.93 -6.40 -11.36
CA VAL A 169 -0.72 -7.02 -10.04
C VAL A 169 -0.59 -5.92 -8.99
N THR A 170 -1.42 -5.98 -7.96
CA THR A 170 -1.41 -5.02 -6.84
C THR A 170 -1.59 -5.75 -5.52
N MET A 171 -0.68 -5.49 -4.57
CA MET A 171 -0.68 -6.08 -3.23
C MET A 171 -0.82 -4.97 -2.18
N GLN A 172 -1.57 -5.26 -1.13
CA GLN A 172 -1.66 -4.40 0.06
C GLN A 172 -0.96 -5.11 1.21
N LEU A 173 -0.06 -4.40 1.89
CA LEU A 173 0.67 -4.88 3.05
C LEU A 173 0.40 -3.96 4.22
N ASP A 174 0.04 -4.55 5.36
CA ASP A 174 0.01 -3.87 6.65
C ASP A 174 1.08 -4.55 7.55
N SER A 175 1.90 -3.76 8.25
CA SER A 175 2.99 -4.30 9.10
C SER A 175 2.47 -5.07 10.31
N GLN A 176 1.29 -4.71 10.80
CA GLN A 176 0.59 -5.41 11.86
C GLN A 176 -0.66 -6.05 11.23
N LEU A 177 -0.76 -7.37 11.32
CA LEU A 177 -1.98 -8.06 10.92
C LEU A 177 -3.06 -7.82 11.99
N PRO A 178 -4.33 -7.63 11.60
CA PRO A 178 -5.44 -7.75 12.55
C PRO A 178 -5.33 -9.14 13.20
N LYS A 179 -5.29 -9.18 14.54
CA LYS A 179 -5.48 -10.42 15.28
C LYS A 179 -6.89 -10.96 15.09
#